data_AF-A0A6U1NVV8-F1
#
_entry.id   AF-A0A6U1NVV8-F1
#
_cell.length_a   1.000
_cell.length_b   1.000
_cell.length_c   1.000
_cell.angle_alpha   90.00
_cell.angle_beta   90.00
_cell.angle_gamma   90.00
#
_symmetry.space_group_name_H-M   'P 1'
#
loop_
_entity.id
_entity.type
_entity.pdbx_description
1 polymer ?
#
loop_
_entity_poly.entity_id
_entity_poly.type
_entity_poly.pdbx_seq_one_letter_code
_entity_poly.pdbx_strand_id
1 'polypeptide(L)'
;MMAESNKEGGPLQTSVNKIESDDQEDSQNGLEEISKITFNNYDAKVAAGNLGAISVVCSALNRHGDHEAFSAAGCKTLRNLIFKAEANKERALAEGGVGAVVEVLSKHRNSEAVCIEGTWVLGLLCANSDATSSLVDDNARALINEIKDIHSTSASVQSKCMFLQAAL
;
A
#
# COMPACT_ATOMS: atom_id res chain seq x y z
N MET A 1 7.58 -34.41 26.51
CA MET A 1 8.50 -33.27 26.34
C MET A 1 8.18 -32.69 24.96
N MET A 2 7.27 -31.72 24.91
CA MET A 2 6.78 -31.12 23.67
C MET A 2 7.70 -29.98 23.28
N ALA A 3 8.52 -30.18 22.25
CA ALA A 3 9.35 -29.15 21.65
C ALA A 3 9.35 -29.33 20.13
N GLU A 4 8.18 -29.16 19.50
CA GLU A 4 8.03 -29.17 18.04
C GLU A 4 7.01 -28.12 17.56
N SER A 5 7.19 -26.85 17.93
CA SER A 5 6.28 -25.78 17.44
C SER A 5 6.94 -24.42 17.22
N ASN A 6 8.23 -24.37 16.86
CA ASN A 6 8.91 -23.08 16.69
C ASN A 6 9.86 -23.01 15.47
N LYS A 7 9.46 -23.53 14.30
CA LYS A 7 10.29 -23.41 13.08
C LYS A 7 9.74 -22.59 11.93
N GLU A 8 8.46 -22.28 11.85
CA GLU A 8 7.94 -21.31 10.87
C GLU A 8 6.78 -20.58 11.52
N GLY A 9 6.87 -19.25 11.66
CA GLY A 9 5.71 -18.46 12.06
C GLY A 9 4.55 -18.76 11.09
N GLY A 10 3.31 -18.76 11.57
CA GLY A 10 2.15 -19.13 10.73
C GLY A 10 2.07 -18.34 9.42
N PRO A 11 1.15 -18.69 8.49
CA PRO A 11 1.15 -18.19 7.11
C PRO A 11 1.37 -16.68 6.93
N LEU A 12 0.82 -15.85 7.83
CA LEU A 12 1.05 -14.41 7.86
C LEU A 12 2.51 -14.01 8.10
N GLN A 13 3.18 -14.63 9.08
CA GLN A 13 4.59 -14.34 9.37
C GLN A 13 5.48 -14.78 8.21
N THR A 14 5.19 -15.93 7.59
CA THR A 14 5.91 -16.37 6.39
C THR A 14 5.78 -15.35 5.26
N SER A 15 4.57 -14.84 5.01
CA SER A 15 4.38 -13.80 3.99
C SER A 15 5.12 -12.50 4.34
N VAL A 16 5.10 -12.06 5.60
CA VAL A 16 5.85 -10.88 6.07
C VAL A 16 7.35 -11.06 5.84
N ASN A 17 7.92 -12.21 6.20
CA ASN A 17 9.34 -12.50 5.99
C ASN A 17 9.71 -12.51 4.50
N LYS A 18 8.83 -13.05 3.64
CA LYS A 18 9.03 -13.02 2.18
C LYS A 18 9.04 -11.60 1.63
N ILE A 19 8.09 -10.76 2.06
CA ILE A 19 8.04 -9.34 1.64
C ILE A 19 9.33 -8.61 2.02
N GLU A 20 9.89 -8.91 3.20
CA GLU A 20 11.11 -8.29 3.68
C GLU A 20 12.36 -8.68 2.86
N SER A 21 12.32 -9.81 2.15
CA SER A 21 13.41 -10.31 1.29
C SER A 21 13.90 -9.24 0.30
N ASP A 22 15.20 -9.27 0.03
CA ASP A 22 15.82 -8.47 -1.04
C ASP A 22 15.61 -9.11 -2.43
N ASP A 23 15.15 -10.35 -2.50
CA ASP A 23 14.74 -10.98 -3.76
C ASP A 23 13.33 -10.50 -4.14
N GLN A 24 13.21 -9.93 -5.34
CA GLN A 24 11.96 -9.34 -5.81
C GLN A 24 10.88 -10.39 -6.02
N GLU A 25 11.22 -11.59 -6.50
CA GLU A 25 10.24 -12.65 -6.74
C GLU A 25 9.69 -13.17 -5.43
N ASP A 26 10.54 -13.40 -4.44
CA ASP A 26 10.13 -13.76 -3.08
C ASP A 26 9.26 -12.66 -2.46
N SER A 27 9.68 -11.40 -2.58
CA SER A 27 8.91 -10.27 -2.05
C SER A 27 7.55 -10.15 -2.72
N GLN A 28 7.48 -10.32 -4.03
CA GLN A 28 6.23 -10.35 -4.81
C GLN A 28 5.32 -11.50 -4.36
N ASN A 29 5.87 -12.71 -4.18
CA ASN A 29 5.12 -13.86 -3.68
C ASN A 29 4.56 -13.58 -2.27
N GLY A 30 5.36 -12.94 -1.41
CA GLY A 30 4.92 -12.52 -0.08
C GLY A 30 3.74 -11.54 -0.13
N LEU A 31 3.76 -10.55 -1.04
CA LEU A 31 2.65 -9.60 -1.25
C LEU A 31 1.36 -10.32 -1.67
N GLU A 32 1.47 -11.29 -2.58
CA GLU A 32 0.30 -12.05 -3.04
C GLU A 32 -0.29 -12.93 -1.95
N GLU A 33 0.57 -13.62 -1.19
CA GLU A 33 0.16 -14.49 -0.09
C GLU A 33 -0.53 -13.69 1.03
N ILE A 34 0.08 -12.61 1.49
CA ILE A 34 -0.51 -11.79 2.55
C ILE A 34 -1.82 -11.15 2.07
N SER A 35 -1.89 -10.72 0.81
CA SER A 35 -3.11 -10.16 0.25
C SER A 35 -4.22 -11.20 0.20
N LYS A 36 -3.93 -12.46 -0.15
CA LYS A 36 -4.92 -13.55 -0.13
C LYS A 36 -5.44 -13.83 1.28
N ILE A 37 -4.54 -13.90 2.27
CA ILE A 37 -4.91 -14.19 3.67
C ILE A 37 -5.77 -13.06 4.27
N THR A 38 -5.44 -11.80 3.96
CA THR A 38 -6.06 -10.62 4.58
C THR A 38 -7.29 -10.10 3.82
N PHE A 39 -7.55 -10.58 2.61
CA PHE A 39 -8.69 -10.15 1.80
C PHE A 39 -10.02 -10.48 2.50
N ASN A 40 -10.86 -9.46 2.71
CA ASN A 40 -12.13 -9.56 3.44
C ASN A 40 -12.05 -10.21 4.83
N ASN A 41 -10.86 -10.22 5.46
CA ASN A 41 -10.64 -10.80 6.78
C ASN A 41 -10.05 -9.76 7.73
N TYR A 42 -10.90 -9.16 8.58
CA TYR A 42 -10.49 -8.11 9.51
C TYR A 42 -9.45 -8.59 10.52
N ASP A 43 -9.66 -9.75 11.14
CA ASP A 43 -8.74 -10.29 12.15
C ASP A 43 -7.36 -10.57 11.55
N ALA A 44 -7.32 -11.09 10.32
CA ALA A 44 -6.07 -11.30 9.60
C ALA A 44 -5.36 -9.99 9.26
N LYS A 45 -6.09 -8.92 8.91
CA LYS A 45 -5.49 -7.58 8.69
C LYS A 45 -4.87 -7.03 9.97
N VAL A 46 -5.57 -7.14 11.09
CA VAL A 46 -5.06 -6.70 12.40
C VAL A 46 -3.84 -7.52 12.80
N ALA A 47 -3.89 -8.84 12.63
CA ALA A 47 -2.76 -9.72 12.88
C ALA A 47 -1.55 -9.36 12.00
N ALA A 48 -1.76 -9.18 10.69
CA ALA A 48 -0.71 -8.75 9.77
C ALA A 48 -0.07 -7.42 10.21
N GLY A 49 -0.89 -6.43 10.58
CA GLY A 49 -0.41 -5.16 11.11
C GLY A 49 0.46 -5.32 12.36
N ASN A 50 0.04 -6.17 13.30
CA ASN A 50 0.80 -6.48 14.52
C ASN A 50 2.13 -7.18 14.22
N LEU A 51 2.22 -7.93 13.13
CA LEU A 51 3.45 -8.56 12.65
C LEU A 51 4.36 -7.61 11.86
N GLY A 52 3.99 -6.32 11.71
CA GLY A 52 4.79 -5.34 10.98
C GLY A 52 4.57 -5.34 9.46
N ALA A 53 3.47 -5.93 8.97
CA ALA A 53 3.18 -6.02 7.54
C ALA A 53 3.18 -4.66 6.82
N ILE A 54 2.73 -3.59 7.49
CA ILE A 54 2.69 -2.25 6.90
C ILE A 54 4.12 -1.76 6.60
N SER A 55 5.01 -1.86 7.58
CA SER A 55 6.40 -1.41 7.46
C SER A 55 7.16 -2.16 6.39
N VAL A 56 7.01 -3.48 6.34
CA VAL A 56 7.69 -4.30 5.32
C VAL A 56 7.15 -4.02 3.92
N VAL A 57 5.84 -3.76 3.75
CA VAL A 57 5.28 -3.40 2.44
C VAL A 57 5.77 -2.03 1.98
N CYS A 58 5.77 -1.03 2.87
CA CYS A 58 6.33 0.30 2.56
C CYS A 58 7.82 0.22 2.20
N SER A 59 8.59 -0.56 2.95
CA SER A 59 10.03 -0.77 2.69
C SER A 59 10.26 -1.49 1.37
N ALA A 60 9.46 -2.51 1.06
CA ALA A 60 9.53 -3.24 -0.19
C ALA A 60 9.17 -2.36 -1.40
N LEU A 61 8.17 -1.47 -1.27
CA LEU A 61 7.86 -0.45 -2.29
C LEU A 61 9.04 0.51 -2.52
N ASN A 62 9.81 0.86 -1.49
CA ASN A 62 11.02 1.66 -1.68
C ASN A 62 12.14 0.86 -2.35
N ARG A 63 12.29 -0.42 -2.00
CA ARG A 63 13.36 -1.30 -2.52
C ARG A 63 13.15 -1.74 -3.97
N HIS A 64 11.93 -2.12 -4.32
CA HIS A 64 11.57 -2.71 -5.63
C HIS A 64 10.60 -1.83 -6.44
N GLY A 65 10.35 -0.60 -5.99
CA GLY A 65 9.39 0.33 -6.59
C GLY A 65 9.72 0.81 -7.99
N ASP A 66 10.88 0.45 -8.56
CA ASP A 66 11.18 0.75 -9.97
C ASP A 66 10.43 -0.20 -10.92
N HIS A 67 9.90 -1.32 -10.41
CA HIS A 67 9.10 -2.26 -11.18
C HIS A 67 7.61 -1.92 -11.07
N GLU A 68 6.99 -1.65 -12.22
CA GLU A 68 5.58 -1.26 -12.31
C GLU A 68 4.64 -2.31 -11.67
N ALA A 69 4.78 -3.58 -12.06
CA ALA A 69 3.94 -4.65 -11.57
C ALA A 69 4.08 -4.86 -10.05
N PHE A 70 5.31 -4.74 -9.54
CA PHE A 70 5.59 -4.82 -8.10
C PHE A 70 4.94 -3.65 -7.36
N SER A 71 5.08 -2.43 -7.90
CA SER A 71 4.48 -1.23 -7.33
C SER A 71 2.96 -1.33 -7.25
N ALA A 72 2.31 -1.81 -8.31
CA ALA A 72 0.87 -2.03 -8.32
C ALA A 72 0.45 -3.09 -7.28
N ALA A 73 1.18 -4.20 -7.19
CA ALA A 73 0.92 -5.25 -6.20
C ALA A 73 1.13 -4.74 -4.77
N GLY A 74 2.20 -4.00 -4.49
CA GLY A 74 2.49 -3.42 -3.19
C GLY A 74 1.43 -2.41 -2.76
N CYS A 75 1.04 -1.48 -3.64
CA CYS A 75 -0.04 -0.53 -3.35
C CYS A 75 -1.39 -1.24 -3.12
N LYS A 76 -1.71 -2.27 -3.91
CA LYS A 76 -2.92 -3.08 -3.72
C LYS A 76 -2.93 -3.79 -2.37
N THR A 77 -1.81 -4.39 -1.98
CA THR A 77 -1.65 -5.05 -0.69
C THR A 77 -1.78 -4.06 0.46
N LEU A 78 -1.11 -2.91 0.38
CA LEU A 78 -1.20 -1.84 1.37
C LEU A 78 -2.64 -1.33 1.52
N ARG A 79 -3.33 -1.08 0.41
CA ARG A 79 -4.75 -0.72 0.39
C ARG A 79 -5.60 -1.77 1.11
N ASN A 80 -5.38 -3.04 0.83
CA ASN A 80 -6.13 -4.13 1.45
C ASN A 80 -5.90 -4.18 2.96
N LEU A 81 -4.65 -4.05 3.42
CA LEU A 81 -4.31 -4.05 4.84
C LEU A 81 -4.93 -2.87 5.60
N ILE A 82 -5.03 -1.70 4.97
CA ILE A 82 -5.58 -0.47 5.57
C ILE A 82 -7.11 -0.45 5.55
N PHE A 83 -7.74 -0.96 4.48
CA PHE A 83 -9.19 -0.78 4.28
C PHE A 83 -10.02 -1.37 5.43
N LYS A 84 -10.77 -0.49 6.11
CA LYS A 84 -11.57 -0.78 7.33
C LYS A 84 -10.76 -1.25 8.55
N ALA A 85 -9.46 -1.02 8.57
CA ALA A 85 -8.59 -1.33 9.70
C ALA A 85 -7.86 -0.07 10.16
N GLU A 86 -8.49 0.73 11.02
CA GLU A 86 -7.96 2.02 11.47
C GLU A 86 -6.59 1.89 12.14
N ALA A 87 -6.34 0.82 12.92
CA ALA A 87 -5.03 0.57 13.51
C ALA A 87 -3.92 0.41 12.44
N ASN A 88 -4.24 -0.15 11.28
CA ASN A 88 -3.28 -0.28 10.17
C ASN A 88 -3.13 1.02 9.40
N LYS A 89 -4.20 1.82 9.29
CA LYS A 89 -4.14 3.18 8.75
C LYS A 89 -3.20 4.05 9.58
N GLU A 90 -3.35 4.04 10.90
CA GLU A 90 -2.49 4.78 11.84
C GLU A 90 -1.03 4.35 11.73
N ARG A 91 -0.76 3.03 11.66
CA ARG A 91 0.59 2.51 11.40
C ARG A 91 1.16 3.02 10.09
N ALA A 92 0.38 2.97 9.01
CA ALA A 92 0.83 3.44 7.70
C ALA A 92 1.14 4.95 7.69
N LEU A 93 0.35 5.76 8.41
CA LEU A 93 0.65 7.19 8.58
C LEU A 93 1.94 7.40 9.38
N ALA A 94 2.10 6.70 10.50
CA ALA A 94 3.28 6.80 11.36
C ALA A 94 4.57 6.36 10.66
N GLU A 95 4.49 5.40 9.74
CA GLU A 95 5.61 4.86 8.98
C GLU A 95 5.90 5.64 7.68
N GLY A 96 5.23 6.77 7.44
CA GLY A 96 5.48 7.59 6.25
C GLY A 96 4.87 7.02 4.96
N GLY A 97 3.83 6.20 5.06
CA GLY A 97 3.17 5.55 3.93
C GLY A 97 2.63 6.52 2.86
N VAL A 98 2.28 7.76 3.23
CA VAL A 98 1.91 8.80 2.26
C VAL A 98 3.08 9.11 1.33
N GLY A 99 4.27 9.34 1.87
CA GLY A 99 5.47 9.64 1.09
C GLY A 99 5.87 8.47 0.19
N ALA A 100 5.85 7.24 0.71
CA ALA A 100 6.16 6.04 -0.06
C ALA A 100 5.22 5.87 -1.28
N VAL A 101 3.92 6.14 -1.11
CA VAL A 101 2.95 6.00 -2.20
C VAL A 101 3.06 7.16 -3.20
N VAL A 102 3.34 8.39 -2.75
CA VAL A 102 3.59 9.54 -3.66
C VAL A 102 4.84 9.27 -4.52
N GLU A 103 5.90 8.73 -3.94
CA GLU A 103 7.12 8.34 -4.66
C GLU A 103 6.81 7.31 -5.77
N VAL A 104 6.05 6.27 -5.43
CA VAL A 104 5.61 5.24 -6.39
C VAL A 104 4.76 5.83 -7.52
N LEU A 105 3.82 6.71 -7.19
CA LEU A 105 3.00 7.42 -8.18
C LEU A 105 3.85 8.33 -9.08
N SER A 106 4.87 9.00 -8.52
CA SER A 106 5.77 9.87 -9.28
C SER A 106 6.55 9.07 -10.34
N LYS A 107 7.09 7.91 -9.93
CA LYS A 107 7.82 6.98 -10.80
C LYS A 107 6.93 6.40 -11.90
N HIS A 108 5.71 5.99 -11.56
CA HIS A 108 4.81 5.22 -12.44
C HIS A 108 3.54 5.95 -12.84
N ARG A 109 3.58 7.29 -12.95
CA ARG A 109 2.40 8.11 -13.33
C ARG A 109 1.77 7.76 -14.68
N ASN A 110 2.51 7.08 -15.56
CA ASN A 110 1.98 6.57 -16.84
C ASN A 110 1.35 5.18 -16.72
N SER A 111 1.52 4.47 -15.61
CA SER A 111 0.87 3.17 -15.37
C SER A 111 -0.50 3.39 -14.75
N GLU A 112 -1.53 3.04 -15.52
CA GLU A 112 -2.91 3.08 -15.03
C GLU A 112 -3.10 2.22 -13.77
N ALA A 113 -2.50 1.02 -13.73
CA ALA A 113 -2.62 0.10 -12.61
C ALA A 113 -2.02 0.67 -11.32
N VAL A 114 -0.82 1.23 -11.39
CA VAL A 114 -0.17 1.87 -10.23
C VAL A 114 -0.95 3.11 -9.80
N CYS A 115 -1.41 3.92 -10.76
CA CYS A 115 -2.18 5.13 -10.46
C CYS A 115 -3.50 4.81 -9.74
N ILE A 116 -4.22 3.76 -10.16
CA ILE A 116 -5.45 3.34 -9.50
C ILE A 116 -5.20 2.91 -8.05
N GLU A 117 -4.25 2.01 -7.82
CA GLU A 117 -4.02 1.44 -6.49
C GLU A 117 -3.37 2.47 -5.55
N GLY A 118 -2.36 3.20 -6.02
CA GLY A 118 -1.67 4.23 -5.24
C GLY A 118 -2.57 5.39 -4.84
N THR A 119 -3.34 5.94 -5.79
CA THR A 119 -4.29 7.03 -5.49
C THR A 119 -5.36 6.59 -4.48
N TRP A 120 -5.78 5.31 -4.54
CA TRP A 120 -6.73 4.78 -3.59
C TRP A 120 -6.11 4.62 -2.19
N VAL A 121 -4.86 4.18 -2.07
CA VAL A 121 -4.15 4.17 -0.77
C VAL A 121 -4.14 5.58 -0.18
N LEU A 122 -3.73 6.60 -0.95
CA LEU A 122 -3.72 7.99 -0.48
C LEU A 122 -5.11 8.44 -0.03
N GLY A 123 -6.16 8.11 -0.78
CA GLY A 123 -7.52 8.46 -0.40
C GLY A 123 -7.96 7.83 0.93
N LEU A 124 -7.53 6.61 1.22
CA LEU A 124 -7.82 5.96 2.50
C LEU A 124 -7.03 6.60 3.66
N LEU A 125 -5.76 6.94 3.43
CA LEU A 125 -4.89 7.57 4.44
C LEU A 125 -5.36 9.00 4.78
N CYS A 126 -5.78 9.77 3.78
CA CYS A 126 -6.17 11.17 3.94
C CYS A 126 -7.64 11.36 4.34
N ALA A 127 -8.49 10.33 4.21
CA ALA A 127 -9.88 10.44 4.62
C ALA A 127 -10.03 10.76 6.13
N ASN A 128 -11.01 11.59 6.45
CA ASN A 128 -11.54 11.85 7.80
C ASN A 128 -10.61 12.60 8.78
N SER A 129 -9.54 13.28 8.32
CA SER A 129 -8.74 14.15 9.20
C SER A 129 -7.96 15.23 8.43
N ASP A 130 -8.10 16.48 8.84
CA ASP A 130 -7.34 17.61 8.27
C ASP A 130 -5.82 17.46 8.51
N ALA A 131 -5.44 16.76 9.58
CA ALA A 131 -4.03 16.50 9.86
C ALA A 131 -3.41 15.57 8.81
N THR A 132 -4.16 14.60 8.28
CA THR A 132 -3.64 13.67 7.27
C THR A 132 -3.72 14.24 5.86
N SER A 133 -4.68 15.12 5.56
CA SER A 133 -4.72 15.84 4.27
C SER A 133 -3.54 16.79 4.08
N SER A 134 -3.02 17.38 5.16
CA SER A 134 -1.81 18.22 5.12
C SER A 134 -0.52 17.45 4.78
N LEU A 135 -0.54 16.11 4.84
CA LEU A 135 0.60 15.26 4.43
C LEU A 135 0.76 15.19 2.91
N VAL A 136 -0.28 15.56 2.15
CA VAL A 136 -0.21 15.69 0.69
C VAL A 136 0.06 17.15 0.35
N ASP A 137 1.35 17.45 0.20
CA ASP A 137 1.85 18.78 -0.15
C ASP A 137 1.48 19.22 -1.57
N ASP A 138 1.85 20.45 -1.92
CA ASP A 138 1.54 21.03 -3.23
C ASP A 138 2.15 20.23 -4.39
N ASN A 139 3.32 19.60 -4.19
CA ASN A 139 3.97 18.78 -5.20
C ASN A 139 3.17 17.49 -5.45
N ALA A 140 2.75 16.82 -4.38
CA ALA A 140 1.90 15.64 -4.49
C ALA A 140 0.54 15.99 -5.12
N ARG A 141 -0.06 17.15 -4.79
CA ARG A 141 -1.29 17.63 -5.43
C ARG A 141 -1.10 17.89 -6.93
N ALA A 142 0.02 18.48 -7.33
CA ALA A 142 0.36 18.69 -8.73
C ALA A 142 0.52 17.35 -9.47
N LEU A 143 1.19 16.36 -8.87
CA LEU A 143 1.33 15.02 -9.42
C LEU A 143 -0.03 14.33 -9.63
N ILE A 144 -0.96 14.44 -8.67
CA ILE A 144 -2.31 13.88 -8.83
C ILE A 144 -3.06 14.52 -10.00
N ASN A 145 -2.89 15.83 -10.22
CA ASN A 145 -3.45 16.50 -11.40
C ASN A 145 -2.80 16.03 -12.70
N GLU A 146 -1.47 15.88 -12.73
CA GLU A 146 -0.75 15.33 -13.89
C GLU A 146 -1.26 13.92 -14.24
N ILE A 147 -1.44 13.05 -13.23
CA ILE A 147 -2.00 11.70 -13.40
C ILE A 147 -3.41 11.77 -14.02
N LYS A 148 -4.26 12.70 -13.57
CA LYS A 148 -5.59 12.90 -14.18
C LYS A 148 -5.50 13.32 -15.64
N ASP A 149 -4.53 14.17 -16.00
CA ASP A 149 -4.37 14.64 -17.38
C ASP A 149 -3.85 13.52 -18.29
N ILE A 150 -2.83 12.77 -17.82
CA ILE A 150 -2.28 11.60 -18.52
C ILE A 150 -3.39 10.57 -18.78
N HIS A 151 -4.18 10.25 -17.76
CA HIS A 151 -5.23 9.22 -17.79
C HIS A 151 -6.63 9.82 -17.95
N SER A 152 -6.77 10.88 -18.75
CA SER A 152 -8.03 11.62 -18.93
C SER A 152 -9.20 10.76 -19.42
N THR A 153 -8.92 9.66 -20.13
CA THR A 153 -9.93 8.73 -20.64
C THR A 153 -10.22 7.54 -19.71
N SER A 154 -9.40 7.31 -18.68
CA SER A 154 -9.62 6.23 -17.72
C SER A 154 -10.63 6.65 -16.65
N ALA A 155 -11.86 6.18 -16.78
CA ALA A 155 -12.90 6.42 -15.77
C ALA A 155 -12.48 5.93 -14.37
N SER A 156 -11.68 4.86 -14.30
CA SER A 156 -11.15 4.31 -13.05
C SER A 156 -10.19 5.29 -12.38
N VAL A 157 -9.17 5.78 -13.11
CA VAL A 157 -8.20 6.75 -12.57
C VAL A 157 -8.90 8.05 -12.19
N GLN A 158 -9.77 8.58 -13.06
CA GLN A 158 -10.52 9.80 -12.78
C GLN A 158 -11.34 9.68 -11.49
N SER A 159 -12.06 8.56 -11.31
CA SER A 159 -12.87 8.33 -10.11
C SER A 159 -12.03 8.27 -8.83
N LYS A 160 -10.86 7.62 -8.87
CA LYS A 160 -9.96 7.55 -7.70
C LYS A 160 -9.33 8.89 -7.38
N CYS A 161 -8.90 9.65 -8.38
CA CYS A 161 -8.34 10.98 -8.18
C CYS A 161 -9.39 11.95 -7.63
N MET A 162 -10.62 11.93 -8.13
CA MET A 162 -11.72 12.74 -7.59
C MET A 162 -12.01 12.39 -6.13
N PHE A 163 -12.02 11.10 -5.78
CA PHE A 163 -12.21 10.67 -4.40
C PHE A 163 -11.08 11.19 -3.49
N LEU A 164 -9.82 11.03 -3.90
CA LEU A 164 -8.68 11.57 -3.16
C LEU A 164 -8.80 13.09 -2.99
N GLN A 165 -9.08 13.82 -4.06
CA GLN A 165 -9.21 15.28 -4.02
C GLN A 165 -10.34 15.77 -3.12
N ALA A 166 -11.44 15.00 -2.99
CA ALA A 166 -12.50 15.32 -2.04
C ALA A 166 -12.11 15.06 -0.57
N ALA A 167 -11.06 14.27 -0.33
CA ALA A 167 -10.50 13.98 0.98
C ALA A 167 -9.31 14.88 1.35
N LEU A 168 -8.90 15.78 0.46
CA LEU A 168 -7.73 16.66 0.58
C LEU A 168 -8.12 18.13 0.71
#